data_AF-A0A382WHW7-F1
#
_entry.id   AF-A0A382WHW7-F1
#
_cell.length_a   1.000
_cell.length_b   1.000
_cell.length_c   1.000
_cell.angle_alpha   90.00
_cell.angle_beta   90.00
_cell.angle_gamma   90.00
#
_symmetry.space_group_name_H-M   'P 1'
#
loop_
_entity.id
_entity.type
_entity.pdbx_description
1 polymer ?
#
loop_
_entity_poly.entity_id
_entity_poly.type
_entity_poly.pdbx_seq_one_letter_code
_entity_poly.pdbx_strand_id
1 'polypeptide(L)'
;MNRDQLRKVFRGVVGVTITPYDEDYEVDYGKMYDLTQWWIENGMVRGKAMLKVASVMGEFPQLRDDEWPPLIRTVVQAAKGKIDVIAGSHYKDTKRTIEDAL
;
A
#
# COMPACT_ATOMS: atom_id res chain seq x y z
N MET A 1 10.10 8.80 13.10
CA MET A 1 11.36 9.01 12.34
C MET A 1 11.55 10.50 12.11
N ASN A 2 12.79 11.01 12.13
CA ASN A 2 13.08 12.40 11.78
C ASN A 2 13.27 12.58 10.26
N ARG A 3 13.37 13.82 9.79
CA ARG A 3 13.48 14.15 8.36
C ARG A 3 14.69 13.51 7.67
N ASP A 4 15.83 13.44 8.33
CA ASP A 4 17.05 12.87 7.73
C ASP A 4 17.02 11.34 7.67
N GLN A 5 16.35 10.69 8.62
CA GLN A 5 16.03 9.26 8.55
C GLN A 5 15.09 8.97 7.39
N LEU A 6 14.02 9.75 7.24
CA LEU A 6 13.04 9.58 6.15
C LEU A 6 13.67 9.78 4.77
N ARG A 7 14.57 10.77 4.62
CA ARG A 7 15.33 10.98 3.38
C ARG A 7 16.13 9.77 2.94
N LYS A 8 16.54 8.88 3.86
CA LYS A 8 17.26 7.64 3.53
C LYS A 8 16.31 6.51 3.12
N VAL A 9 15.09 6.52 3.66
CA VAL A 9 14.04 5.53 3.35
C VAL A 9 13.37 5.83 2.01
N PHE A 10 12.97 7.08 1.76
CA PHE A 10 12.28 7.47 0.52
C PHE A 10 13.25 7.67 -0.64
N ARG A 11 13.88 6.59 -1.11
CA ARG A 11 14.81 6.57 -2.25
C ARG A 11 14.58 5.35 -3.13
N GLY A 12 14.80 5.53 -4.44
CA GLY A 12 14.66 4.48 -5.43
C GLY A 12 13.27 4.44 -6.06
N VAL A 13 12.85 3.26 -6.52
CA VAL A 13 11.62 3.10 -7.29
C VAL A 13 10.40 3.11 -6.37
N VAL A 14 9.38 3.89 -6.71
CA VAL A 14 8.06 3.81 -6.05
C VAL A 14 7.13 3.00 -6.96
N GLY A 15 6.95 1.72 -6.63
CA GLY A 15 6.02 0.83 -7.33
C GLY A 15 4.60 1.17 -6.94
N VAL A 16 3.80 1.69 -7.86
CA VAL A 16 2.38 1.98 -7.60
C VAL A 16 1.59 0.72 -7.93
N THR A 17 0.87 0.18 -6.95
CA THR A 17 0.16 -1.09 -7.12
C THR A 17 -1.26 -0.88 -7.63
N ILE A 18 -1.76 -1.88 -8.36
CA ILE A 18 -3.20 -2.07 -8.58
C ILE A 18 -3.85 -2.68 -7.33
N THR A 19 -5.19 -2.71 -7.30
CA THR A 19 -5.97 -3.49 -6.33
C THR A 19 -6.63 -4.66 -7.05
N PRO A 20 -6.26 -5.92 -6.74
CA PRO A 20 -6.92 -7.08 -7.31
C PRO A 20 -8.36 -7.21 -6.79
N TYR A 21 -9.27 -7.59 -7.68
CA TYR A 21 -10.66 -7.94 -7.36
C TYR A 21 -10.98 -9.36 -7.85
N ASP A 22 -11.97 -9.99 -7.23
CA ASP A 22 -12.50 -11.28 -7.65
C ASP A 22 -13.63 -11.15 -8.69
N GLU A 23 -14.28 -12.27 -9.02
CA GLU A 23 -15.36 -12.31 -10.02
C GLU A 23 -16.65 -11.63 -9.54
N ASP A 24 -16.82 -11.45 -8.23
CA ASP A 24 -17.94 -10.77 -7.60
C ASP A 24 -17.66 -9.27 -7.36
N TYR A 25 -16.52 -8.77 -7.84
CA TYR A 25 -16.03 -7.40 -7.68
C TYR A 25 -15.68 -7.02 -6.23
N GLU A 26 -15.41 -8.00 -5.37
CA GLU A 26 -14.90 -7.79 -4.02
C GLU A 26 -13.36 -7.76 -4.04
N VAL A 27 -12.74 -7.04 -3.11
CA VAL A 27 -11.27 -6.95 -3.05
C VAL A 27 -10.65 -8.33 -2.77
N ASP A 28 -9.77 -8.79 -3.67
CA ASP A 28 -9.07 -10.07 -3.53
C ASP A 28 -7.79 -9.89 -2.71
N TYR A 29 -7.95 -9.98 -1.38
CA TYR A 29 -6.83 -9.86 -0.44
C TYR A 29 -5.79 -10.99 -0.61
N GLY A 30 -6.21 -12.19 -1.02
CA GLY A 30 -5.30 -13.31 -1.29
C GLY A 30 -4.34 -12.97 -2.42
N LYS A 31 -4.88 -12.54 -3.56
CA LYS A 31 -4.07 -12.07 -4.69
C LYS A 31 -3.23 -10.85 -4.34
N MET A 32 -3.73 -9.93 -3.52
CA MET A 32 -2.92 -8.77 -3.10
C MET A 32 -1.72 -9.19 -2.23
N TYR A 33 -1.89 -10.19 -1.37
CA TYR A 33 -0.80 -10.77 -0.59
C TYR A 33 0.27 -11.39 -1.50
N ASP A 34 -0.16 -12.23 -2.44
CA ASP A 34 0.72 -12.92 -3.38
C ASP A 34 1.44 -11.95 -4.31
N LEU A 35 0.72 -10.96 -4.85
CA LEU A 35 1.29 -9.90 -5.68
C LEU A 35 2.36 -9.12 -4.90
N THR A 36 2.11 -8.83 -3.63
CA THR A 36 3.09 -8.17 -2.75
C THR A 36 4.33 -9.03 -2.53
N GLN A 37 4.19 -10.34 -2.29
CA GLN A 37 5.34 -11.25 -2.25
C GLN A 37 6.11 -11.25 -3.57
N TRP A 38 5.40 -11.32 -4.69
CA TRP A 38 6.01 -11.34 -6.01
C TRP A 38 6.86 -10.10 -6.27
N TRP A 39 6.39 -8.89 -5.96
CA TRP A 39 7.19 -7.66 -6.10
C TRP A 39 8.49 -7.72 -5.29
N ILE A 40 8.41 -8.22 -4.06
CA ILE A 40 9.55 -8.35 -3.14
C ILE A 40 10.56 -9.38 -3.65
N GLU A 41 10.08 -10.54 -4.10
CA GLU A 41 10.90 -11.60 -4.70
C GLU A 41 11.61 -11.12 -5.97
N ASN A 42 10.99 -10.22 -6.72
CA ASN A 42 11.57 -9.57 -7.90
C ASN A 42 12.45 -8.35 -7.57
N GLY A 43 12.82 -8.16 -6.31
CA GLY A 43 13.83 -7.20 -5.90
C GLY A 43 13.31 -5.82 -5.51
N MET A 44 11.98 -5.62 -5.43
CA MET A 44 11.42 -4.45 -4.75
C MET A 44 11.56 -4.64 -3.24
N VAL A 45 12.70 -4.19 -2.71
CA VAL A 45 13.04 -4.32 -1.28
C VAL A 45 13.46 -2.98 -0.69
N ARG A 46 13.38 -2.89 0.64
CA ARG A 46 13.76 -1.73 1.45
C ARG A 46 15.15 -1.22 1.07
N GLY A 47 15.27 0.10 0.94
CA GLY A 47 16.50 0.77 0.50
C GLY A 47 16.71 0.83 -1.02
N LYS A 48 15.94 0.06 -1.81
CA LYS A 48 15.93 0.13 -3.29
C LYS A 48 14.59 0.59 -3.84
N ALA A 49 13.51 0.27 -3.15
CA ALA A 49 12.16 0.57 -3.59
C ALA A 49 11.15 0.67 -2.44
N MET A 50 9.97 1.19 -2.77
CA MET A 50 8.78 1.24 -1.92
C MET A 50 7.55 0.80 -2.73
N LEU A 51 6.54 0.29 -2.05
CA LEU A 51 5.23 0.05 -2.64
C LEU A 51 4.25 1.13 -2.22
N LYS A 52 3.64 1.81 -3.18
CA LYS A 52 2.56 2.78 -2.96
C LYS A 52 1.23 2.10 -3.27
N VAL A 53 0.44 1.88 -2.22
CA VAL A 53 -0.78 1.06 -2.27
C VAL A 53 -2.00 1.93 -2.08
N ALA A 54 -3.11 1.57 -2.72
CA ALA A 54 -4.37 2.31 -2.64
C ALA A 54 -4.16 3.80 -2.91
N SER A 55 -3.48 4.11 -4.01
CA SER A 55 -3.47 5.46 -4.59
C SER A 55 -4.44 5.51 -5.76
N VAL A 56 -4.36 6.52 -6.64
CA VAL A 56 -5.22 6.65 -7.81
C VAL A 56 -5.17 5.39 -8.70
N MET A 57 -3.99 4.84 -8.95
CA MET A 57 -3.83 3.61 -9.74
C MET A 57 -4.28 2.34 -9.01
N GLY A 58 -4.36 2.39 -7.68
CA GLY A 58 -4.91 1.30 -6.86
C GLY A 58 -6.39 1.51 -6.55
N GLU A 59 -7.07 2.40 -7.29
CA GLU A 59 -8.51 2.62 -7.24
C GLU A 59 -9.03 3.02 -5.84
N PHE A 60 -8.22 3.73 -5.05
CA PHE A 60 -8.63 4.18 -3.71
C PHE A 60 -9.99 4.90 -3.69
N PRO A 61 -10.32 5.82 -4.63
CA PRO A 61 -11.61 6.50 -4.61
C PRO A 61 -12.82 5.57 -4.82
N GLN A 62 -12.60 4.34 -5.27
CA GLN A 62 -13.61 3.31 -5.51
C GLN A 62 -13.71 2.32 -4.34
N LEU A 63 -12.70 2.27 -3.47
CA LEU A 63 -12.75 1.45 -2.27
C LEU A 63 -13.82 1.97 -1.32
N ARG A 64 -14.55 1.03 -0.74
CA ARG A 64 -15.35 1.25 0.45
C ARG A 64 -14.44 1.48 1.65
N ASP A 65 -15.01 2.15 2.63
CA ASP A 65 -14.36 2.49 3.88
C ASP A 65 -13.87 1.25 4.66
N ASP A 66 -14.58 0.14 4.55
CA ASP A 66 -14.26 -1.14 5.18
C ASP A 66 -13.29 -2.01 4.35
N GLU A 67 -13.07 -1.70 3.07
CA GLU A 67 -12.12 -2.41 2.20
C GLU A 67 -10.69 -1.89 2.32
N TRP A 68 -10.51 -0.59 2.58
CA TRP A 68 -9.18 0.01 2.66
C TRP A 68 -8.33 -0.52 3.83
N PRO A 69 -8.83 -0.60 5.08
CA PRO A 69 -8.03 -1.13 6.19
C PRO A 69 -7.53 -2.57 5.98
N PRO A 70 -8.34 -3.56 5.57
CA PRO A 70 -7.86 -4.92 5.30
C PRO A 70 -6.92 -4.98 4.09
N LEU A 71 -7.11 -4.15 3.06
CA LEU A 71 -6.19 -4.05 1.94
C LEU A 71 -4.78 -3.63 2.40
N ILE A 72 -4.67 -2.54 3.17
CA ILE A 72 -3.38 -2.08 3.69
C ILE A 72 -2.77 -3.10 4.65
N ARG A 73 -3.57 -3.70 5.55
CA ARG A 73 -3.09 -4.77 6.45
C ARG A 73 -2.51 -5.94 5.69
N THR A 74 -3.17 -6.37 4.61
CA THR A 74 -2.72 -7.48 3.76
C THR A 74 -1.34 -7.22 3.18
N VAL A 75 -1.11 -6.03 2.62
CA VAL A 75 0.20 -5.65 2.08
C VAL A 75 1.25 -5.60 3.18
N VAL A 76 0.96 -5.00 4.34
CA VAL A 76 1.91 -4.90 5.45
C VAL A 76 2.30 -6.30 5.96
N GLN A 77 1.33 -7.20 6.10
CA GLN A 77 1.55 -8.58 6.51
C GLN A 77 2.37 -9.37 5.48
N ALA A 78 2.07 -9.22 4.19
CA ALA A 78 2.87 -9.80 3.12
C ALA A 78 4.30 -9.23 3.15
N ALA A 79 4.45 -7.91 3.27
CA ALA A 79 5.75 -7.25 3.19
C ALA A 79 6.75 -7.73 4.24
N LYS A 80 6.30 -8.15 5.44
CA LYS A 80 7.15 -8.68 6.53
C LYS A 80 8.37 -7.78 6.82
N GLY A 81 8.21 -6.47 6.66
CA GLY A 81 9.28 -5.49 6.83
C GLY A 81 10.39 -5.50 5.76
N LYS A 82 10.25 -6.29 4.69
CA LYS A 82 11.22 -6.40 3.59
C LYS A 82 11.15 -5.23 2.60
N ILE A 83 10.06 -4.48 2.58
CA ILE A 83 9.86 -3.26 1.78
C ILE A 83 9.06 -2.23 2.59
N ASP A 84 9.29 -0.95 2.32
CA ASP A 84 8.50 0.14 2.89
C ASP A 84 7.19 0.32 2.10
N VAL A 85 6.08 0.44 2.82
CA VAL A 85 4.74 0.59 2.27
C VAL A 85 4.26 2.03 2.48
N ILE A 86 3.83 2.68 1.41
CA ILE A 86 3.19 3.99 1.40
C ILE A 86 1.70 3.74 1.18
N ALA A 87 0.92 3.80 2.26
CA ALA A 87 -0.53 3.73 2.17
C ALA A 87 -1.07 5.06 1.64
N GLY A 88 -1.84 5.01 0.55
CA GLY A 88 -2.60 6.17 0.11
C GLY A 88 -3.73 6.47 1.08
N SER A 89 -3.87 7.74 1.42
CA SER A 89 -5.04 8.30 2.08
C SER A 89 -5.54 9.44 1.20
N HIS A 90 -6.81 9.41 0.83
CA HIS A 90 -7.39 10.40 -0.07
C HIS A 90 -8.88 10.61 0.22
N TYR A 91 -9.18 11.25 1.34
CA TYR A 91 -10.53 11.71 1.63
C TYR A 91 -10.71 13.19 1.32
N LYS A 92 -11.95 13.59 0.99
CA LYS A 92 -12.34 15.02 0.95
C LYS A 92 -12.47 15.64 2.35
N ASP A 93 -12.43 14.81 3.39
CA ASP A 93 -12.55 15.20 4.79
C ASP A 93 -11.18 15.12 5.48
N THR A 94 -10.78 16.27 6.05
CA THR A 94 -9.56 16.41 6.86
C THR A 94 -9.56 15.48 8.08
N LYS A 95 -10.68 15.34 8.79
CA LYS A 95 -10.74 14.51 10.01
C LYS A 95 -10.52 13.05 9.69
N ARG A 96 -11.19 12.57 8.67
CA ARG A 96 -11.05 11.19 8.22
C ARG A 96 -9.64 10.86 7.74
N THR A 97 -9.00 11.78 7.01
CA THR A 97 -7.59 11.64 6.62
C THR A 97 -6.66 11.51 7.84
N ILE A 98 -6.98 12.20 8.95
CA ILE A 98 -6.26 12.05 10.22
C ILE A 98 -6.55 10.70 10.87
N GLU A 99 -7.81 10.27 10.91
CA GLU A 99 -8.23 8.97 11.49
C GLU A 99 -7.54 7.79 10.79
N ASP A 100 -7.44 7.81 9.45
CA ASP A 100 -6.75 6.78 8.67
C ASP A 100 -5.22 6.75 8.91
N ALA A 101 -4.65 7.84 9.43
CA ALA A 101 -3.21 8.01 9.63
C ALA A 101 -2.73 7.74 11.08
N LEU A 102 -3.66 7.48 12.01
CA LEU A 102 -3.40 7.21 13.43
C LEU A 102 -3.36 5.71 13.74
#